data_AF-A0A0D6ZZ63-F1
#
_entry.id   AF-A0A0D6ZZ63-F1
#
_cell.length_a   1.000
_cell.length_b   1.000
_cell.length_c   1.000
_cell.angle_alpha   90.00
_cell.angle_beta   90.00
_cell.angle_gamma   90.00
#
_symmetry.space_group_name_H-M   'P 1'
#
loop_
_entity.id
_entity.type
_entity.pdbx_description
1 polymer ?
#
loop_
_entity_poly.entity_id
_entity_poly.type
_entity_poly.pdbx_seq_one_letter_code
_entity_poly.pdbx_strand_id
1 'polypeptide(L)'
;LMAYRASHRKRGADMRTRRDRVQRRVTAWRDQMPALKQAYLSWKAHGPPSMDDSVEVPWSMKVYSFRGIHQKIFPRASESTGINETMAYHGVIGASPLNPAVAFTFHLLETYRQLHRACPRLSLEALARTLQNLHMQPHKPYLAQQLSGAYDAYLEILRLVEADVKKQLHRSDATTQAHLLCPPCMYVLEDEVKLSPSMLLACDGNNSLKLIDPQFRVGDVRHDDRALPSFRFVEPEEVDQFKNDVANAQAARARRPLPYPILSPAANAPNDDIPWLNANELGEEVKVKADACVERWRAAGPEARKKMVELFAVSGIFLAVCRHGHVLLLCDMIRSGEL
;
A
#
# COMPACT_ATOMS: atom_id res chain seq x y z
N LEU A 1 -48.59 -30.33 -30.31
CA LEU A 1 -47.71 -30.49 -29.11
C LEU A 1 -46.32 -30.89 -29.57
N MET A 2 -45.43 -29.93 -29.83
CA MET A 2 -44.00 -30.18 -30.10
C MET A 2 -43.19 -29.48 -29.01
N ALA A 3 -42.48 -30.27 -28.20
CA ALA A 3 -41.68 -29.80 -27.08
C ALA A 3 -40.29 -29.37 -27.56
N TYR A 4 -39.94 -28.12 -27.28
CA TYR A 4 -38.62 -27.54 -27.55
C TYR A 4 -37.64 -28.02 -26.46
N ARG A 5 -36.64 -28.82 -26.82
CA ARG A 5 -35.55 -29.22 -25.91
C ARG A 5 -34.51 -28.11 -25.83
N ALA A 6 -34.48 -27.39 -24.70
CA ALA A 6 -33.41 -26.45 -24.38
C ALA A 6 -32.11 -27.21 -24.11
N SER A 7 -31.10 -26.99 -24.95
CA SER A 7 -29.73 -27.45 -24.75
C SER A 7 -29.08 -26.65 -23.61
N HIS A 8 -29.08 -27.19 -22.41
CA HIS A 8 -28.27 -26.66 -21.31
C HIS A 8 -26.79 -27.00 -21.56
N ARG A 9 -26.02 -26.01 -22.05
CA ARG A 9 -24.55 -26.05 -22.02
C ARG A 9 -24.10 -26.18 -20.56
N LYS A 10 -23.64 -27.38 -20.16
CA LYS A 10 -22.96 -27.59 -18.89
C LYS A 10 -21.70 -26.72 -18.87
N ARG A 11 -21.72 -25.62 -18.11
CA ARG A 11 -20.50 -24.86 -17.79
C ARG A 11 -19.60 -25.80 -16.98
N GLY A 12 -18.46 -26.20 -17.55
CA GLY A 12 -17.46 -26.98 -16.81
C GLY A 12 -17.11 -26.29 -15.51
N ALA A 13 -17.04 -27.04 -14.42
CA ALA A 13 -16.65 -26.51 -13.12
C ALA A 13 -15.27 -25.84 -13.25
N ASP A 14 -15.18 -24.57 -12.88
CA ASP A 14 -13.92 -23.84 -12.88
C ASP A 14 -13.06 -24.35 -11.71
N MET A 15 -12.15 -25.27 -12.00
CA MET A 15 -11.21 -25.85 -11.02
C MET A 15 -10.13 -24.85 -10.57
N ARG A 16 -10.08 -23.64 -11.15
CA ARG A 16 -9.09 -22.62 -10.78
C ARG A 16 -9.47 -22.01 -9.44
N THR A 17 -8.49 -21.97 -8.55
CA THR A 17 -8.66 -21.35 -7.25
C THR A 17 -8.73 -19.82 -7.39
N ARG A 18 -9.24 -19.14 -6.35
CA ARG A 18 -9.21 -17.67 -6.29
C ARG A 18 -7.78 -17.13 -6.41
N ARG A 19 -6.77 -17.87 -5.92
CA ARG A 19 -5.33 -17.55 -6.02
C ARG A 19 -4.90 -17.46 -7.47
N ASP A 20 -5.20 -18.50 -8.27
CA ASP A 20 -4.81 -18.57 -9.69
C ASP A 20 -5.37 -17.39 -10.49
N ARG A 21 -6.62 -16.99 -10.18
CA ARG A 21 -7.26 -15.85 -10.85
C ARG A 21 -6.59 -14.52 -10.53
N VAL A 22 -6.17 -14.30 -9.28
CA VAL A 22 -5.50 -13.04 -8.93
C VAL A 22 -4.09 -13.01 -9.51
N GLN A 23 -3.32 -14.11 -9.41
CA GLN A 23 -1.96 -14.15 -9.94
C GLN A 23 -1.94 -13.94 -11.45
N ARG A 24 -2.80 -14.64 -12.20
CA ARG A 24 -2.94 -14.43 -13.65
C ARG A 24 -3.28 -12.99 -14.01
N ARG A 25 -4.11 -12.32 -13.20
CA ARG A 25 -4.43 -10.91 -13.40
C ARG A 25 -3.23 -10.01 -13.15
N VAL A 26 -2.44 -10.29 -12.12
CA VAL A 26 -1.19 -9.55 -11.82
C VAL A 26 -0.20 -9.73 -12.96
N THR A 27 0.07 -10.96 -13.39
CA THR A 27 0.95 -11.26 -14.53
C THR A 27 0.47 -10.58 -15.80
N ALA A 28 -0.82 -10.71 -16.16
CA ALA A 28 -1.36 -10.11 -17.37
C ALA A 28 -1.29 -8.57 -17.40
N TRP A 29 -1.39 -7.92 -16.23
CA TRP A 29 -1.12 -6.48 -16.13
C TRP A 29 0.36 -6.19 -16.31
N ARG A 30 1.24 -6.92 -15.60
CA ARG A 30 2.70 -6.78 -15.65
C ARG A 30 3.22 -6.85 -17.09
N ASP A 31 2.73 -7.81 -17.87
CA ASP A 31 3.14 -8.01 -19.26
C ASP A 31 2.77 -6.82 -20.17
N GLN A 32 1.68 -6.12 -19.87
CA GLN A 32 1.19 -4.97 -20.65
C GLN A 32 1.77 -3.62 -20.20
N MET A 33 2.42 -3.56 -19.02
CA MET A 33 2.84 -2.29 -18.41
C MET A 33 3.77 -1.43 -19.28
N PRO A 34 4.78 -1.97 -19.99
CA PRO A 34 5.66 -1.15 -20.83
C PRO A 34 4.89 -0.40 -21.92
N ALA A 35 3.98 -1.09 -22.61
CA ALA A 35 3.13 -0.51 -23.66
C ALA A 35 2.13 0.50 -23.08
N LEU A 36 1.51 0.18 -21.94
CA LEU A 36 0.58 1.10 -21.26
C LEU A 36 1.24 2.38 -20.78
N LYS A 37 2.49 2.30 -20.29
CA LYS A 37 3.29 3.48 -19.91
C LYS A 37 3.52 4.38 -21.12
N GLN A 38 3.96 3.81 -22.25
CA GLN A 38 4.19 4.55 -23.48
C GLN A 38 2.91 5.20 -24.00
N ALA A 39 1.80 4.44 -24.05
CA ALA A 39 0.50 4.95 -24.48
C ALA A 39 -0.01 6.08 -23.58
N TYR A 40 0.13 5.95 -22.24
CA TYR A 40 -0.20 7.00 -21.28
C TYR A 40 0.61 8.28 -21.50
N LEU A 41 1.93 8.17 -21.69
CA LEU A 41 2.80 9.33 -21.95
C LEU A 41 2.46 10.00 -23.28
N SER A 42 2.24 9.22 -24.34
CA SER A 42 1.84 9.74 -25.65
C SER A 42 0.51 10.49 -25.57
N TRP A 43 -0.48 9.90 -24.90
CA TRP A 43 -1.77 10.54 -24.66
C TRP A 43 -1.62 11.82 -23.83
N LYS A 44 -0.78 11.83 -22.81
CA LYS A 44 -0.57 13.01 -21.96
C LYS A 44 0.09 14.16 -22.72
N ALA A 45 0.97 13.85 -23.67
CA ALA A 45 1.68 14.84 -24.48
C ALA A 45 0.82 15.39 -25.64
N HIS A 46 0.06 14.54 -26.32
CA HIS A 46 -0.59 14.89 -27.59
C HIS A 46 -2.12 14.82 -27.55
N GLY A 47 -2.71 14.29 -26.48
CA GLY A 47 -4.13 13.96 -26.43
C GLY A 47 -4.47 12.65 -27.17
N PRO A 48 -5.77 12.35 -27.34
CA PRO A 48 -6.20 11.17 -28.09
C PRO A 48 -5.89 11.34 -29.59
N PRO A 49 -5.44 10.29 -30.30
CA PRO A 49 -5.23 10.35 -31.74
C PRO A 49 -6.54 10.57 -32.48
N SER A 50 -6.45 11.21 -33.65
CA SER A 50 -7.57 11.33 -34.59
C SER A 50 -7.97 9.94 -35.09
N MET A 51 -9.28 9.70 -35.22
CA MET A 51 -9.78 8.51 -35.91
C MET A 51 -9.53 8.69 -37.40
N ASP A 52 -8.86 7.72 -38.01
CA ASP A 52 -8.77 7.66 -39.47
C ASP A 52 -10.05 7.00 -40.01
N ASP A 53 -10.66 7.58 -41.05
CA ASP A 53 -11.94 7.12 -41.60
C ASP A 53 -11.83 5.77 -42.33
N SER A 54 -10.60 5.24 -42.46
CA SER A 54 -10.25 4.02 -43.19
C SER A 54 -10.38 2.72 -42.37
N VAL A 55 -10.83 2.76 -41.12
CA VAL A 55 -10.85 1.59 -40.22
C VAL A 55 -12.10 0.71 -40.43
N GLU A 56 -11.90 -0.49 -40.98
CA GLU A 56 -12.97 -1.37 -41.45
C GLU A 56 -13.89 -1.97 -40.35
N VAL A 57 -13.44 -2.11 -39.10
CA VAL A 57 -14.32 -2.60 -38.00
C VAL A 57 -13.96 -1.96 -36.65
N PRO A 58 -14.72 -0.95 -36.19
CA PRO A 58 -14.57 -0.39 -34.85
C PRO A 58 -15.14 -1.31 -33.76
N TRP A 59 -14.65 -1.14 -32.53
CA TRP A 59 -15.25 -1.76 -31.33
C TRP A 59 -15.53 -0.69 -30.28
N SER A 60 -16.44 -0.97 -29.33
CA SER A 60 -16.86 -0.01 -28.32
C SER A 60 -16.62 -0.47 -26.89
N MET A 61 -16.30 0.47 -26.00
CA MET A 61 -16.20 0.24 -24.55
C MET A 61 -17.10 1.22 -23.79
N LYS A 62 -17.76 0.73 -22.74
CA LYS A 62 -18.47 1.60 -21.80
C LYS A 62 -17.45 2.32 -20.91
N VAL A 63 -17.35 3.63 -21.06
CA VAL A 63 -16.38 4.47 -20.34
C VAL A 63 -17.07 5.25 -19.22
N TYR A 64 -16.46 5.22 -18.03
CA TYR A 64 -16.84 6.00 -16.87
C TYR A 64 -15.92 7.21 -16.71
N SER A 65 -16.53 8.39 -16.51
CA SER A 65 -15.84 9.65 -16.24
C SER A 65 -16.70 10.55 -15.36
N PHE A 66 -16.12 11.62 -14.80
CA PHE A 66 -16.93 12.66 -14.16
C PHE A 66 -17.82 13.43 -15.14
N ARG A 67 -17.45 13.50 -16.43
CA ARG A 67 -18.21 14.21 -17.47
C ARG A 67 -19.41 13.43 -17.99
N GLY A 68 -19.51 12.14 -17.69
CA GLY A 68 -20.56 11.28 -18.21
C GLY A 68 -20.14 9.81 -18.30
N ILE A 69 -21.14 8.96 -18.45
CA ILE A 69 -20.98 7.54 -18.79
C ILE A 69 -21.47 7.35 -20.23
N HIS A 70 -20.59 6.94 -21.13
CA HIS A 70 -20.90 6.80 -22.55
C HIS A 70 -20.22 5.58 -23.17
N GLN A 71 -20.72 5.14 -24.33
CA GLN A 71 -20.00 4.20 -25.18
C GLN A 71 -18.96 4.99 -25.98
N LYS A 72 -17.69 4.61 -25.85
CA LYS A 72 -16.60 5.17 -26.66
C LYS A 72 -16.20 4.15 -27.71
N ILE A 73 -16.03 4.61 -28.93
CA ILE A 73 -15.59 3.79 -30.06
C ILE A 73 -14.06 3.89 -30.16
N PHE A 74 -13.43 2.77 -30.46
CA PHE A 74 -11.98 2.64 -30.65
C PHE A 74 -11.70 2.04 -32.03
N PRO A 75 -10.58 2.42 -32.66
CA PRO A 75 -10.16 1.78 -33.88
C PRO A 75 -9.77 0.34 -33.58
N ARG A 76 -9.78 -0.51 -34.61
CA ARG A 76 -9.24 -1.86 -34.49
C ARG A 76 -7.77 -1.75 -34.06
N ALA A 77 -7.42 -2.40 -32.96
CA ALA A 77 -6.03 -2.57 -32.60
C ALA A 77 -5.36 -3.42 -33.70
N SER A 78 -4.18 -3.04 -34.18
CA SER A 78 -3.39 -3.95 -35.01
C SER A 78 -3.20 -5.28 -34.26
N GLU A 79 -2.95 -6.39 -34.97
CA GLU A 79 -2.80 -7.71 -34.33
C GLU A 79 -1.69 -7.72 -33.24
N SER A 80 -0.79 -6.75 -33.27
CA SER A 80 0.28 -6.51 -32.31
C SER A 80 -0.10 -5.66 -31.08
N THR A 81 -1.24 -4.95 -31.08
CA THR A 81 -1.58 -3.95 -30.06
C THR A 81 -2.67 -4.46 -29.12
N GLY A 82 -2.44 -4.33 -27.81
CA GLY A 82 -3.41 -4.78 -26.81
C GLY A 82 -4.67 -3.91 -26.75
N ILE A 83 -5.79 -4.48 -26.26
CA ILE A 83 -7.05 -3.74 -26.05
C ILE A 83 -6.83 -2.56 -25.09
N ASN A 84 -6.16 -2.80 -23.95
CA ASN A 84 -5.88 -1.74 -22.97
C ASN A 84 -4.87 -0.73 -23.48
N GLU A 85 -3.92 -1.14 -24.32
CA GLU A 85 -2.94 -0.24 -24.94
C GLU A 85 -3.65 0.76 -25.87
N THR A 86 -4.52 0.26 -26.76
CA THR A 86 -5.35 1.11 -27.63
C THR A 86 -6.17 2.08 -26.80
N MET A 87 -6.86 1.59 -25.76
CA MET A 87 -7.62 2.46 -24.85
C MET A 87 -6.77 3.54 -24.19
N ALA A 88 -5.54 3.21 -23.79
CA ALA A 88 -4.64 4.13 -23.11
C ALA A 88 -4.22 5.29 -24.02
N TYR A 89 -3.96 5.04 -25.32
CA TYR A 89 -3.73 6.11 -26.31
C TYR A 89 -4.92 7.07 -26.41
N HIS A 90 -6.14 6.59 -26.16
CA HIS A 90 -7.36 7.40 -26.14
C HIS A 90 -7.75 7.91 -24.74
N GLY A 91 -6.86 7.83 -23.76
CA GLY A 91 -7.02 8.44 -22.44
C GLY A 91 -7.86 7.65 -21.45
N VAL A 92 -8.06 6.35 -21.68
CA VAL A 92 -8.86 5.48 -20.80
C VAL A 92 -8.14 4.17 -20.53
N ILE A 93 -8.50 3.48 -19.45
CA ILE A 93 -7.94 2.16 -19.12
C ILE A 93 -9.05 1.22 -18.65
N GLY A 94 -8.96 -0.05 -19.04
CA GLY A 94 -9.94 -1.06 -18.69
C GLY A 94 -9.90 -1.45 -17.22
N ALA A 95 -11.02 -1.94 -16.71
CA ALA A 95 -11.13 -2.51 -15.36
C ALA A 95 -10.36 -3.84 -15.18
N SER A 96 -9.94 -4.48 -16.27
CA SER A 96 -9.24 -5.76 -16.27
C SER A 96 -8.23 -5.84 -17.43
N PRO A 97 -7.17 -6.66 -17.31
CA PRO A 97 -6.07 -6.67 -18.27
C PRO A 97 -6.42 -7.36 -19.61
N LEU A 98 -7.29 -8.36 -19.59
CA LEU A 98 -7.53 -9.22 -20.77
C LEU A 98 -8.87 -8.94 -21.44
N ASN A 99 -9.95 -8.93 -20.64
CA ASN A 99 -11.32 -8.80 -21.13
C ASN A 99 -12.04 -7.72 -20.31
N PRO A 100 -11.73 -6.43 -20.52
CA PRO A 100 -12.40 -5.35 -19.81
C PRO A 100 -13.87 -5.25 -20.23
N ALA A 101 -14.78 -5.18 -19.25
CA ALA A 101 -16.20 -4.94 -19.51
C ALA A 101 -16.57 -3.45 -19.46
N VAL A 102 -15.74 -2.67 -18.78
CA VAL A 102 -15.84 -1.21 -18.63
C VAL A 102 -14.44 -0.63 -18.58
N ALA A 103 -14.32 0.64 -18.91
CA ALA A 103 -13.10 1.43 -18.78
C ALA A 103 -13.35 2.73 -18.02
N PHE A 104 -12.27 3.32 -17.52
CA PHE A 104 -12.28 4.57 -16.77
C PHE A 104 -11.31 5.54 -17.40
N THR A 105 -11.68 6.82 -17.49
CA THR A 105 -10.77 7.86 -18.00
C THR A 105 -9.59 8.07 -17.06
N PHE A 106 -8.39 8.33 -17.57
CA PHE A 106 -7.24 8.69 -16.73
C PHE A 106 -7.51 9.95 -15.89
N HIS A 107 -8.25 10.92 -16.44
CA HIS A 107 -8.69 12.10 -15.69
C HIS A 107 -9.50 11.74 -14.43
N LEU A 108 -10.44 10.79 -14.51
CA LEU A 108 -11.19 10.32 -13.34
C LEU A 108 -10.27 9.72 -12.28
N LEU A 109 -9.32 8.87 -12.69
CA LEU A 109 -8.37 8.22 -11.79
C LEU A 109 -7.41 9.24 -11.17
N GLU A 110 -6.98 10.25 -11.92
CA GLU A 110 -6.18 11.36 -11.42
C GLU A 110 -6.94 12.21 -10.42
N THR A 111 -8.17 12.62 -10.73
CA THR A 111 -9.02 13.37 -9.79
C THR A 111 -9.22 12.57 -8.51
N TYR A 112 -9.51 11.26 -8.60
CA TYR A 112 -9.61 10.42 -7.41
C TYR A 112 -8.33 10.40 -6.60
N ARG A 113 -7.16 10.25 -7.26
CA ARG A 113 -5.86 10.27 -6.60
C ARG A 113 -5.65 11.55 -5.79
N GLN A 114 -6.00 12.71 -6.35
CA GLN A 114 -5.85 13.99 -5.63
C GLN A 114 -6.87 14.13 -4.49
N LEU A 115 -8.14 13.74 -4.72
CA LEU A 115 -9.16 13.74 -3.66
C LEU A 115 -8.77 12.83 -2.49
N HIS A 116 -8.25 11.65 -2.78
CA HIS A 116 -7.81 10.69 -1.76
C HIS A 116 -6.57 11.18 -0.99
N ARG A 117 -5.69 11.98 -1.62
CA ARG A 117 -4.57 12.62 -0.91
C ARG A 117 -5.06 13.65 0.11
N ALA A 118 -6.08 14.45 -0.24
CA ALA A 118 -6.66 15.43 0.66
C ALA A 118 -7.59 14.80 1.71
N CYS A 119 -8.30 13.72 1.36
CA CYS A 119 -9.23 13.00 2.22
C CYS A 119 -9.03 11.48 2.09
N PRO A 120 -8.11 10.88 2.86
CA PRO A 120 -7.84 9.44 2.83
C PRO A 120 -9.04 8.55 3.20
N ARG A 121 -10.10 9.13 3.78
CA ARG A 121 -11.33 8.41 4.12
C ARG A 121 -12.25 8.19 2.90
N LEU A 122 -12.00 8.86 1.78
CA LEU A 122 -12.80 8.72 0.57
C LEU A 122 -12.49 7.40 -0.16
N SER A 123 -13.27 6.37 0.13
CA SER A 123 -13.08 5.04 -0.45
C SER A 123 -13.43 4.99 -1.95
N LEU A 124 -12.90 3.97 -2.64
CA LEU A 124 -13.29 3.62 -4.01
C LEU A 124 -14.78 3.27 -4.12
N GLU A 125 -15.36 2.69 -3.08
CA GLU A 125 -16.81 2.42 -2.99
C GLU A 125 -17.61 3.72 -2.97
N ALA A 126 -17.19 4.69 -2.15
CA ALA A 126 -17.81 6.01 -2.12
C ALA A 126 -17.73 6.68 -3.50
N LEU A 127 -16.55 6.68 -4.14
CA LEU A 127 -16.41 7.23 -5.49
C LEU A 127 -17.28 6.50 -6.52
N ALA A 128 -17.33 5.17 -6.50
CA ALA A 128 -18.15 4.39 -7.41
C ALA A 128 -19.65 4.72 -7.27
N ARG A 129 -20.13 4.88 -6.03
CA ARG A 129 -21.50 5.35 -5.74
C ARG A 129 -21.72 6.78 -6.20
N THR A 130 -20.78 7.69 -5.94
CA THR A 130 -20.84 9.07 -6.42
C THR A 130 -20.98 9.13 -7.94
N LEU A 131 -20.17 8.35 -8.69
CA LEU A 131 -20.29 8.29 -10.15
C LEU A 131 -21.66 7.76 -10.61
N GLN A 132 -22.20 6.74 -9.94
CA GLN A 132 -23.52 6.20 -10.26
C GLN A 132 -24.61 7.25 -10.00
N ASN A 133 -24.56 7.92 -8.84
CA ASN A 133 -25.52 8.94 -8.45
C ASN A 133 -25.46 10.17 -9.37
N LEU A 134 -24.25 10.68 -9.67
CA LEU A 134 -24.05 11.84 -10.55
C LEU A 134 -24.64 11.62 -11.94
N HIS A 135 -24.60 10.38 -12.44
CA HIS A 135 -25.06 10.02 -13.78
C HIS A 135 -26.41 9.29 -13.77
N MET A 136 -27.15 9.36 -12.66
CA MET A 136 -28.47 8.75 -12.48
C MET A 136 -28.51 7.26 -12.88
N GLN A 137 -27.45 6.52 -12.57
CA GLN A 137 -27.35 5.09 -12.84
C GLN A 137 -27.76 4.25 -11.63
N PRO A 138 -28.42 3.10 -11.84
CA PRO A 138 -28.69 2.14 -10.77
C PRO A 138 -27.42 1.68 -10.06
N HIS A 139 -27.55 1.35 -8.77
CA HIS A 139 -26.41 0.88 -8.01
C HIS A 139 -25.83 -0.42 -8.57
N LYS A 140 -24.52 -0.43 -8.82
CA LYS A 140 -23.78 -1.61 -9.26
C LYS A 140 -22.75 -1.98 -8.19
N PRO A 141 -22.93 -3.09 -7.45
CA PRO A 141 -22.07 -3.44 -6.33
C PRO A 141 -20.65 -3.85 -6.76
N TYR A 142 -20.47 -4.25 -8.02
CA TYR A 142 -19.17 -4.64 -8.57
C TYR A 142 -18.35 -3.48 -9.14
N LEU A 143 -18.92 -2.26 -9.24
CA LEU A 143 -18.22 -1.14 -9.90
C LEU A 143 -16.99 -0.70 -9.10
N ALA A 144 -17.04 -0.72 -7.77
CA ALA A 144 -15.89 -0.36 -6.94
C ALA A 144 -14.71 -1.32 -7.16
N GLN A 145 -14.97 -2.62 -7.33
CA GLN A 145 -13.94 -3.60 -7.67
C GLN A 145 -13.35 -3.35 -9.07
N GLN A 146 -14.20 -3.00 -10.04
CA GLN A 146 -13.75 -2.65 -11.39
C GLN A 146 -12.89 -1.39 -11.39
N LEU A 147 -13.31 -0.37 -10.64
CA LEU A 147 -12.57 0.88 -10.47
C LEU A 147 -11.24 0.64 -9.76
N SER A 148 -11.21 -0.20 -8.72
CA SER A 148 -9.97 -0.61 -8.05
C SER A 148 -8.98 -1.24 -9.02
N GLY A 149 -9.44 -2.14 -9.89
CA GLY A 149 -8.57 -2.80 -10.87
C GLY A 149 -7.93 -1.82 -11.85
N ALA A 150 -8.71 -0.83 -12.33
CA ALA A 150 -8.20 0.24 -13.19
C ALA A 150 -7.27 1.20 -12.44
N TYR A 151 -7.61 1.53 -11.18
CA TYR A 151 -6.82 2.43 -10.35
C TYR A 151 -5.45 1.84 -9.99
N ASP A 152 -5.39 0.54 -9.66
CA ASP A 152 -4.12 -0.15 -9.41
C ASP A 152 -3.21 -0.11 -10.63
N ALA A 153 -3.75 -0.37 -11.84
CA ALA A 153 -3.01 -0.29 -13.09
C ALA A 153 -2.53 1.14 -13.39
N TYR A 154 -3.38 2.15 -13.13
CA TYR A 154 -2.99 3.56 -13.26
C TYR A 154 -1.87 3.95 -12.30
N LEU A 155 -1.93 3.53 -11.03
CA LEU A 155 -0.86 3.78 -10.08
C LEU A 155 0.45 3.10 -10.48
N GLU A 156 0.38 1.90 -11.07
CA GLU A 156 1.57 1.21 -11.60
C GLU A 156 2.20 1.97 -12.77
N ILE A 157 1.39 2.45 -13.72
CA ILE A 157 1.86 3.31 -14.83
C ILE A 157 2.63 4.51 -14.26
N LEU A 158 2.06 5.20 -13.26
CA LEU A 158 2.69 6.36 -12.63
C LEU A 158 4.00 6.01 -11.92
N ARG A 159 4.08 4.86 -11.23
CA ARG A 159 5.32 4.38 -10.61
C ARG A 159 6.41 4.16 -11.64
N LEU A 160 6.09 3.57 -12.78
CA LEU A 160 7.06 3.34 -13.86
C LEU A 160 7.51 4.65 -14.50
N VAL A 161 6.60 5.61 -14.68
CA VAL A 161 6.97 6.96 -15.15
C VAL A 161 7.90 7.64 -14.13
N GLU A 162 7.60 7.56 -12.84
CA GLU A 162 8.46 8.15 -11.80
C GLU A 162 9.83 7.46 -11.73
N ALA A 163 9.89 6.15 -11.95
CA ALA A 163 11.15 5.42 -12.05
C ALA A 163 12.00 5.89 -13.25
N ASP A 164 11.38 6.09 -14.42
CA ASP A 164 12.06 6.66 -15.59
C ASP A 164 12.59 8.06 -15.30
N VAL A 165 11.78 8.93 -14.68
CA VAL A 165 12.18 10.29 -14.28
C VAL A 165 13.37 10.25 -13.33
N LYS A 166 13.31 9.41 -12.28
CA LYS A 166 14.42 9.24 -11.34
C LYS A 166 15.69 8.75 -12.03
N LYS A 167 15.57 7.81 -12.97
CA LYS A 167 16.69 7.31 -13.75
C LYS A 167 17.33 8.42 -14.59
N GLN A 168 16.52 9.23 -15.29
CA GLN A 168 17.00 10.35 -16.09
C GLN A 168 17.64 11.47 -15.25
N LEU A 169 17.18 11.64 -14.01
CA LEU A 169 17.77 12.60 -13.06
C LEU A 169 18.98 12.04 -12.30
N HIS A 170 19.46 10.83 -12.60
CA HIS A 170 20.52 10.13 -11.86
C HIS A 170 20.22 9.95 -10.36
N ARG A 171 18.95 9.67 -10.03
CA ARG A 171 18.43 9.46 -8.66
C ARG A 171 17.82 8.07 -8.48
N SER A 172 18.28 7.08 -9.24
CA SER A 172 17.75 5.71 -9.17
C SER A 172 18.29 4.93 -7.98
N ASP A 173 19.48 5.25 -7.50
CA ASP A 173 20.12 4.56 -6.38
C ASP A 173 19.50 4.95 -5.03
N ALA A 174 19.45 3.98 -4.10
CA ALA A 174 18.83 4.16 -2.80
C ALA A 174 19.56 5.22 -1.95
N THR A 175 20.90 5.26 -2.04
CA THR A 175 21.74 6.21 -1.30
C THR A 175 21.44 7.65 -1.69
N THR A 176 21.48 7.99 -2.98
CA THR A 176 21.10 9.32 -3.48
C THR A 176 19.67 9.67 -3.11
N GLN A 177 18.74 8.71 -3.24
CA GLN A 177 17.34 8.97 -2.86
C GLN A 177 17.18 9.27 -1.37
N ALA A 178 17.94 8.58 -0.50
CA ALA A 178 17.94 8.84 0.93
C ALA A 178 18.50 10.24 1.25
N HIS A 179 19.60 10.65 0.62
CA HIS A 179 20.18 11.99 0.84
C HIS A 179 19.29 13.15 0.32
N LEU A 180 18.46 12.89 -0.70
CA LEU A 180 17.59 13.91 -1.29
C LEU A 180 16.14 13.86 -0.77
N LEU A 181 15.86 13.03 0.23
CA LEU A 181 14.51 12.76 0.67
C LEU A 181 13.85 13.97 1.36
N CYS A 182 14.56 14.56 2.31
CA CYS A 182 14.12 15.74 3.02
C CYS A 182 15.25 16.78 2.91
N PRO A 183 15.15 17.74 1.97
CA PRO A 183 16.21 18.71 1.78
C PRO A 183 16.65 19.41 3.08
N PRO A 184 15.73 19.87 3.96
CA PRO A 184 16.14 20.48 5.23
C PRO A 184 16.78 19.54 6.27
N CYS A 185 16.66 18.22 6.12
CA CYS A 185 17.23 17.27 7.09
C CYS A 185 18.46 16.53 6.55
N MET A 186 18.60 16.40 5.23
CA MET A 186 19.52 15.44 4.60
C MET A 186 20.42 16.08 3.55
N TYR A 187 20.12 17.30 3.10
CA TYR A 187 20.96 18.05 2.18
C TYR A 187 21.82 19.07 2.95
N VAL A 188 22.93 18.60 3.49
CA VAL A 188 23.87 19.41 4.30
C VAL A 188 24.81 20.20 3.40
N LEU A 189 24.95 21.51 3.61
CA LEU A 189 25.88 22.37 2.87
C LEU A 189 27.28 22.39 3.51
N GLU A 190 28.31 22.74 2.72
CA GLU A 190 29.72 22.75 3.17
C GLU A 190 29.96 23.61 4.43
N ASP A 191 29.27 24.74 4.54
CA ASP A 191 29.39 25.70 5.65
C ASP A 191 28.23 25.62 6.67
N GLU A 192 27.41 24.57 6.62
CA GLU A 192 26.26 24.45 7.52
C GLU A 192 26.68 24.06 8.94
N VAL A 193 26.08 24.71 9.95
CA VAL A 193 26.33 24.40 11.36
C VAL A 193 25.83 22.99 11.67
N LYS A 194 26.74 22.12 12.12
CA LYS A 194 26.40 20.75 12.50
C LYS A 194 25.47 20.73 13.73
N LEU A 195 24.24 20.27 13.52
CA LEU A 195 23.23 20.13 14.57
C LEU A 195 23.42 18.82 15.37
N SER A 196 23.14 18.86 16.68
CA SER A 196 23.09 17.69 17.57
C SER A 196 21.87 17.79 18.50
N PRO A 197 20.78 17.03 18.25
CA PRO A 197 20.62 16.03 17.20
C PRO A 197 20.56 16.64 15.79
N SER A 198 21.05 15.91 14.78
CA SER A 198 21.06 16.37 13.38
C SER A 198 19.68 16.32 12.71
N MET A 199 18.79 15.46 13.22
CA MET A 199 17.45 15.28 12.68
C MET A 199 16.50 14.87 13.81
N LEU A 200 15.27 15.41 13.77
CA LEU A 200 14.19 14.99 14.64
C LEU A 200 13.26 14.05 13.88
N LEU A 201 13.05 12.88 14.47
CA LEU A 201 12.24 11.80 13.93
C LEU A 201 11.04 11.52 14.84
N ALA A 202 9.90 11.23 14.22
CA ALA A 202 8.77 10.61 14.89
C ALA A 202 8.53 9.25 14.23
N CYS A 203 8.39 8.22 15.06
CA CYS A 203 8.04 6.89 14.62
C CYS A 203 6.74 6.50 15.31
N ASP A 204 5.77 6.02 14.53
CA ASP A 204 4.50 5.53 15.07
C ASP A 204 4.07 4.27 14.32
N GLY A 205 3.32 3.42 15.00
CA GLY A 205 2.75 2.20 14.47
C GLY A 205 1.23 2.29 14.45
N ASN A 206 0.60 1.87 13.35
CA ASN A 206 -0.85 1.69 13.34
C ASN A 206 -1.20 0.22 13.15
N ASN A 207 -2.12 -0.25 14.00
CA ASN A 207 -2.65 -1.60 13.89
C ASN A 207 -3.50 -1.72 12.62
N SER A 208 -3.09 -2.64 11.76
CA SER A 208 -3.76 -3.00 10.53
C SER A 208 -3.74 -4.52 10.45
N LEU A 209 -4.77 -5.12 11.02
CA LEU A 209 -4.92 -6.56 11.16
C LEU A 209 -5.06 -7.21 9.77
N LYS A 210 -3.93 -7.62 9.21
CA LYS A 210 -3.80 -8.16 7.86
C LYS A 210 -3.27 -9.57 7.93
N LEU A 211 -3.80 -10.43 7.07
CA LEU A 211 -3.36 -11.82 6.88
C LEU A 211 -3.49 -12.67 8.16
N ILE A 212 -4.44 -13.58 8.18
CA ILE A 212 -4.55 -14.55 9.27
C ILE A 212 -3.31 -15.47 9.22
N ASP A 213 -2.64 -15.65 10.35
CA ASP A 213 -1.49 -16.52 10.49
C ASP A 213 -1.91 -17.98 10.20
N PRO A 214 -1.14 -18.71 9.37
CA PRO A 214 -1.44 -20.10 9.02
C PRO A 214 -1.60 -21.03 10.23
N GLN A 215 -1.00 -20.69 11.38
CA GLN A 215 -1.18 -21.44 12.63
C GLN A 215 -2.64 -21.50 13.09
N PHE A 216 -3.45 -20.48 12.78
CA PHE A 216 -4.84 -20.39 13.24
C PHE A 216 -5.87 -20.71 12.15
N ARG A 217 -5.47 -20.72 10.88
CA ARG A 217 -6.37 -21.03 9.76
C ARG A 217 -5.75 -22.06 8.82
N VAL A 218 -6.31 -23.26 8.85
CA VAL A 218 -5.97 -24.34 7.93
C VAL A 218 -6.23 -23.90 6.48
N GLY A 219 -5.19 -23.94 5.65
CA GLY A 219 -5.24 -23.60 4.23
C GLY A 219 -3.87 -23.21 3.67
N ASP A 220 -3.77 -23.09 2.35
CA ASP A 220 -2.52 -22.70 1.70
C ASP A 220 -2.23 -21.21 1.94
N VAL A 221 -0.99 -20.90 2.32
CA VAL A 221 -0.51 -19.52 2.41
C VAL A 221 -0.58 -18.89 1.03
N ARG A 222 -1.26 -17.74 0.95
CA ARG A 222 -1.30 -16.96 -0.28
C ARG A 222 -0.02 -16.13 -0.35
N HIS A 223 0.93 -16.60 -1.15
CA HIS A 223 2.08 -15.80 -1.54
C HIS A 223 1.63 -14.64 -2.46
N ASP A 224 2.10 -13.45 -2.14
CA ASP A 224 1.97 -12.25 -2.95
C ASP A 224 3.37 -11.92 -3.50
N ASP A 225 3.58 -12.09 -4.80
CA ASP A 225 4.87 -11.88 -5.46
C ASP A 225 5.12 -10.41 -5.83
N ARG A 226 4.24 -9.51 -5.39
CA ARG A 226 4.35 -8.08 -5.67
C ARG A 226 5.39 -7.47 -4.74
N ALA A 227 6.57 -7.18 -5.29
CA ALA A 227 7.55 -6.30 -4.65
C ALA A 227 7.17 -4.83 -4.90
N LEU A 228 7.33 -3.99 -3.89
CA LEU A 228 7.17 -2.54 -4.01
C LEU A 228 8.58 -1.93 -4.02
N PRO A 229 9.16 -1.62 -5.20
CA PRO A 229 10.57 -1.24 -5.33
C PRO A 229 10.78 0.19 -4.81
N SER A 230 10.81 0.34 -3.49
CA SER A 230 11.02 1.60 -2.80
C SER A 230 12.02 1.36 -1.69
N PHE A 231 13.13 2.12 -1.70
CA PHE A 231 14.13 2.09 -0.62
C PHE A 231 13.56 2.41 0.76
N ARG A 232 12.36 3.00 0.82
CA ARG A 232 11.68 3.31 2.08
C ARG A 232 11.03 2.09 2.73
N PHE A 233 10.72 1.05 1.97
CA PHE A 233 10.07 -0.14 2.52
C PHE A 233 11.16 -1.11 2.97
N VAL A 234 11.28 -1.32 4.27
CA VAL A 234 12.25 -2.23 4.86
C VAL A 234 11.64 -3.62 4.87
N GLU A 235 12.33 -4.57 4.23
CA GLU A 235 11.81 -5.93 4.07
C GLU A 235 11.95 -6.74 5.38
N PRO A 236 11.10 -7.75 5.60
CA PRO A 236 11.14 -8.57 6.81
C PRO A 236 12.53 -9.16 7.10
N GLU A 237 13.25 -9.57 6.05
CA GLU A 237 14.59 -10.15 6.18
C GLU A 237 15.63 -9.16 6.72
N GLU A 238 15.45 -7.86 6.48
CA GLU A 238 16.31 -6.81 7.03
C GLU A 238 15.96 -6.54 8.50
N VAL A 239 14.67 -6.54 8.84
CA VAL A 239 14.19 -6.36 10.21
C VAL A 239 14.59 -7.54 11.12
N ASP A 240 14.51 -8.77 10.60
CA ASP A 240 14.78 -10.01 11.35
C ASP A 240 16.23 -10.13 11.84
N GLN A 241 17.15 -9.35 11.29
CA GLN A 241 18.53 -9.27 11.76
C GLN A 241 18.61 -8.72 13.20
N PHE A 242 17.64 -7.87 13.59
CA PHE A 242 17.58 -7.20 14.89
C PHE A 242 16.66 -7.91 15.90
N LYS A 243 16.08 -9.07 15.55
CA LYS A 243 15.04 -9.74 16.37
C LYS A 243 15.47 -10.07 17.81
N ASN A 244 16.78 -10.24 18.04
CA ASN A 244 17.33 -10.61 19.34
C ASN A 244 17.98 -9.42 20.07
N ASP A 245 17.99 -8.22 19.49
CA ASP A 245 18.79 -7.11 19.99
C ASP A 245 18.37 -6.65 21.38
N VAL A 246 17.07 -6.59 21.64
CA VAL A 246 16.53 -6.22 22.96
C VAL A 246 16.92 -7.26 24.02
N ALA A 247 16.71 -8.55 23.72
CA ALA A 247 17.07 -9.63 24.63
C ALA A 247 18.59 -9.67 24.90
N ASN A 248 19.40 -9.45 23.86
CA ASN A 248 20.85 -9.37 23.97
C ASN A 248 21.28 -8.15 24.80
N ALA A 249 20.67 -6.99 24.60
CA ALA A 249 20.96 -5.78 25.36
C ALA A 249 20.57 -5.91 26.85
N GLN A 250 19.42 -6.53 27.13
CA GLN A 250 18.99 -6.85 28.49
C GLN A 250 19.93 -7.84 29.16
N ALA A 251 20.33 -8.91 28.47
CA ALA A 251 21.32 -9.86 28.97
C ALA A 251 22.69 -9.21 29.21
N ALA A 252 23.11 -8.28 28.35
CA ALA A 252 24.34 -7.52 28.52
C ALA A 252 24.28 -6.57 29.73
N ARG A 253 23.15 -5.89 29.95
CA ARG A 253 22.91 -5.08 31.17
C ARG A 253 22.98 -5.95 32.43
N ALA A 254 22.37 -7.12 32.42
CA ALA A 254 22.39 -8.05 33.55
C ALA A 254 23.80 -8.59 33.89
N ARG A 255 24.70 -8.65 32.90
CA ARG A 255 26.10 -9.10 33.08
C ARG A 255 27.04 -8.00 33.57
N ARG A 256 26.62 -6.73 33.57
CA ARG A 256 27.48 -5.62 33.97
C ARG A 256 27.57 -5.60 35.51
N PRO A 257 28.76 -5.72 36.11
CA PRO A 257 28.88 -5.71 37.57
C PRO A 257 28.40 -4.35 38.11
N LEU A 258 27.43 -4.38 39.02
CA LEU A 258 27.01 -3.18 39.75
C LEU A 258 28.17 -2.72 40.65
N PRO A 259 28.50 -1.41 40.72
CA PRO A 259 29.61 -0.91 41.53
C PRO A 259 29.45 -1.11 43.04
N TYR A 260 28.27 -1.52 43.51
CA TYR A 260 27.98 -1.76 44.93
C TYR A 260 26.96 -2.91 45.10
N PRO A 261 27.05 -3.69 46.18
CA PRO A 261 26.07 -4.73 46.47
C PRO A 261 24.76 -4.10 46.91
N ILE A 262 23.79 -4.02 45.98
CA ILE A 262 22.40 -3.71 46.31
C ILE A 262 21.76 -5.00 46.83
N LEU A 263 21.22 -4.96 48.06
CA LEU A 263 20.32 -5.98 48.58
C LEU A 263 19.20 -6.23 47.56
N SER A 264 19.09 -7.47 47.09
CA SER A 264 18.18 -7.90 46.03
C SER A 264 16.78 -7.28 46.13
N PRO A 265 16.32 -6.51 45.13
CA PRO A 265 14.89 -6.29 44.96
C PRO A 265 14.27 -7.58 44.44
N ALA A 266 13.11 -7.94 44.99
CA ALA A 266 12.31 -9.07 44.55
C ALA A 266 12.08 -9.05 43.03
N ALA A 267 11.92 -10.24 42.44
CA ALA A 267 11.91 -10.56 41.02
C ALA A 267 10.79 -9.93 40.14
N ASN A 268 10.25 -8.77 40.51
CA ASN A 268 9.15 -8.07 39.84
C ASN A 268 9.38 -6.54 39.81
N ALA A 269 10.57 -6.07 39.41
CA ALA A 269 10.78 -4.64 39.15
C ALA A 269 10.22 -4.29 37.75
N PRO A 270 9.32 -3.29 37.61
CA PRO A 270 8.81 -2.85 36.32
C PRO A 270 9.93 -2.28 35.46
N ASN A 271 9.85 -2.52 34.16
CA ASN A 271 10.81 -2.05 33.17
C ASN A 271 10.83 -0.51 33.13
N ASP A 272 11.95 0.11 33.52
CA ASP A 272 12.19 1.57 33.63
C ASP A 272 12.22 2.34 32.28
N ASP A 273 11.69 1.76 31.20
CA ASP A 273 11.78 2.34 29.86
C ASP A 273 10.49 3.12 29.51
N ILE A 274 10.32 4.31 30.09
CA ILE A 274 9.40 5.35 29.58
C ILE A 274 10.24 6.53 29.05
N PRO A 275 10.43 6.67 27.72
CA PRO A 275 11.38 7.63 27.13
C PRO A 275 11.06 9.13 27.34
N TRP A 276 9.86 9.48 27.80
CA TRP A 276 9.40 10.87 27.96
C TRP A 276 9.30 11.34 29.42
N LEU A 277 9.69 10.50 30.38
CA LEU A 277 9.78 10.88 31.79
C LEU A 277 11.24 10.72 32.20
N ASN A 278 11.96 11.84 32.36
CA ASN A 278 13.24 11.81 33.05
C ASN A 278 12.98 11.36 34.49
N ALA A 279 13.09 10.05 34.71
CA ALA A 279 12.87 9.38 35.98
C ALA A 279 13.76 9.93 37.11
N ASN A 280 14.80 10.69 36.78
CA ASN A 280 15.70 11.33 37.73
C ASN A 280 15.18 12.66 38.30
N GLU A 281 14.09 13.22 37.75
CA GLU A 281 13.53 14.51 38.18
C GLU A 281 12.18 14.39 38.93
N LEU A 282 11.65 13.18 39.06
CA LEU A 282 10.36 12.91 39.67
C LEU A 282 10.56 12.21 41.02
N GLY A 283 10.03 12.80 42.09
CA GLY A 283 10.01 12.18 43.42
C GLY A 283 9.36 10.80 43.37
N GLU A 284 9.80 9.89 44.24
CA GLU A 284 9.38 8.47 44.27
C GLU A 284 7.85 8.28 44.19
N GLU A 285 7.08 9.18 44.80
CA GLU A 285 5.61 9.14 44.74
C GLU A 285 5.01 9.32 43.34
N VAL A 286 5.66 10.08 42.46
CA VAL A 286 5.18 10.34 41.10
C VAL A 286 5.52 9.17 40.17
N LYS A 287 6.67 8.51 40.40
CA LYS A 287 7.02 7.24 39.73
C LYS A 287 5.99 6.15 40.01
N VAL A 288 5.68 5.91 41.29
CA VAL A 288 4.69 4.90 41.70
C VAL A 288 3.30 5.19 41.09
N LYS A 289 2.92 6.46 40.96
CA LYS A 289 1.65 6.85 40.30
C LYS A 289 1.67 6.66 38.78
N ALA A 290 2.79 6.93 38.12
CA ALA A 290 2.98 6.70 36.69
C ALA A 290 2.94 5.20 36.38
N ASP A 291 3.64 4.38 37.16
CA ASP A 291 3.65 2.93 37.02
C ASP A 291 2.27 2.34 37.28
N ALA A 292 1.56 2.82 38.32
CA ALA A 292 0.18 2.42 38.57
C ALA A 292 -0.78 2.83 37.44
N CYS A 293 -0.55 3.98 36.77
CA CYS A 293 -1.33 4.37 35.59
C CYS A 293 -1.01 3.50 34.38
N VAL A 294 0.26 3.17 34.14
CA VAL A 294 0.68 2.29 33.05
C VAL A 294 0.14 0.89 33.24
N GLU A 295 0.22 0.34 34.44
CA GLU A 295 -0.35 -0.98 34.79
C GLU A 295 -1.87 -0.98 34.65
N ARG A 296 -2.56 0.04 35.19
CA ARG A 296 -4.03 0.16 35.02
C ARG A 296 -4.42 0.35 33.56
N TRP A 297 -3.64 1.05 32.75
CA TRP A 297 -3.89 1.23 31.32
C TRP A 297 -3.66 -0.06 30.53
N ARG A 298 -2.56 -0.80 30.81
CA ARG A 298 -2.28 -2.13 30.25
C ARG A 298 -3.33 -3.17 30.61
N ALA A 299 -3.88 -3.09 31.83
CA ALA A 299 -4.94 -3.96 32.35
C ALA A 299 -6.35 -3.55 31.86
N ALA A 300 -6.60 -2.27 31.56
CA ALA A 300 -7.88 -1.78 31.05
C ALA A 300 -8.11 -2.07 29.56
N GLY A 301 -7.09 -2.54 28.83
CA GLY A 301 -7.24 -3.06 27.49
C GLY A 301 -8.01 -4.39 27.50
N PRO A 302 -9.12 -4.57 26.74
CA PRO A 302 -9.84 -5.83 26.75
C PRO A 302 -8.91 -6.96 26.30
N GLU A 303 -8.65 -7.96 27.14
CA GLU A 303 -7.78 -9.10 26.79
C GLU A 303 -8.23 -9.82 25.52
N ALA A 304 -9.55 -9.82 25.24
CA ALA A 304 -10.13 -10.35 24.01
C ALA A 304 -9.60 -9.63 22.74
N ARG A 305 -9.19 -8.36 22.83
CA ARG A 305 -8.54 -7.64 21.73
C ARG A 305 -7.08 -8.06 21.56
N LYS A 306 -6.36 -8.39 22.64
CA LYS A 306 -4.95 -8.85 22.57
C LYS A 306 -4.84 -10.19 21.83
N LYS A 307 -5.66 -11.18 22.22
CA LYS A 307 -5.74 -12.50 21.54
C LYS A 307 -6.22 -12.41 20.08
N MET A 308 -6.98 -11.37 19.74
CA MET A 308 -7.43 -11.15 18.36
C MET A 308 -6.29 -10.67 17.45
N VAL A 309 -5.28 -9.96 17.97
CA VAL A 309 -4.13 -9.50 17.17
C VAL A 309 -3.16 -10.64 16.85
N GLU A 310 -2.98 -11.58 17.78
CA GLU A 310 -2.15 -12.79 17.61
C GLU A 310 -2.59 -13.65 16.41
N LEU A 311 -3.88 -13.55 16.04
CA LEU A 311 -4.42 -14.22 14.86
C LEU A 311 -3.74 -13.79 13.56
N PHE A 312 -3.14 -12.59 13.52
CA PHE A 312 -2.66 -11.98 12.28
C PHE A 312 -1.13 -12.06 12.17
N ALA A 313 -0.66 -12.53 11.02
CA ALA A 313 0.76 -12.57 10.70
C ALA A 313 1.35 -11.16 10.56
N VAL A 314 0.56 -10.21 10.03
CA VAL A 314 0.89 -8.79 9.95
C VAL A 314 -0.13 -8.00 10.77
N SER A 315 0.30 -7.51 11.93
CA SER A 315 -0.57 -6.81 12.88
C SER A 315 -0.74 -5.33 12.56
N GLY A 316 0.10 -4.76 11.68
CA GLY A 316 0.11 -3.34 11.39
C GLY A 316 1.24 -2.87 10.49
N ILE A 317 1.51 -1.57 10.52
CA ILE A 317 2.62 -0.91 9.81
C ILE A 317 3.29 0.10 10.73
N PHE A 318 4.61 0.14 10.74
CA PHE A 318 5.40 1.23 11.32
C PHE A 318 5.75 2.27 10.26
N LEU A 319 5.72 3.53 10.66
CA LEU A 319 6.07 4.66 9.83
C LEU A 319 7.04 5.55 10.60
N ALA A 320 8.20 5.82 10.01
CA ALA A 320 9.13 6.85 10.47
C ALA A 320 9.01 8.09 9.60
N VAL A 321 8.81 9.26 10.22
CA VAL A 321 8.74 10.57 9.55
C VAL A 321 9.72 11.54 10.17
N CYS A 322 10.30 12.41 9.35
CA CYS A 322 11.00 13.58 9.88
C CYS A 322 10.00 14.66 10.34
N ARG A 323 10.48 15.64 11.11
CA ARG A 323 9.67 16.80 11.54
C ARG A 323 9.01 17.60 10.40
N HIS A 324 9.52 17.49 9.17
CA HIS A 324 8.97 18.15 7.98
C HIS A 324 7.90 17.31 7.26
N GLY A 325 7.53 16.15 7.81
CA GLY A 325 6.47 15.29 7.28
C GLY A 325 6.89 14.36 6.13
N HIS A 326 8.18 14.28 5.80
CA HIS A 326 8.66 13.29 4.83
C HIS A 326 8.76 11.92 5.48
N VAL A 327 8.17 10.92 4.81
CA VAL A 327 8.29 9.51 5.18
C VAL A 327 9.70 9.01 4.86
N LEU A 328 10.39 8.55 5.90
CA LEU A 328 11.75 8.04 5.84
C LEU A 328 11.77 6.56 5.55
N LEU A 329 11.14 5.78 6.44
CA LEU A 329 11.08 4.34 6.38
C LEU A 329 9.67 3.88 6.75
N LEU A 330 9.28 2.75 6.19
CA LEU A 330 8.08 2.00 6.54
C LEU A 330 8.45 0.52 6.62
N CYS A 331 7.84 -0.20 7.54
CA CYS A 331 7.90 -1.66 7.57
C CYS A 331 6.60 -2.23 8.11
N ASP A 332 6.29 -3.47 7.75
CA ASP A 332 5.17 -4.18 8.33
C ASP A 332 5.45 -4.54 9.80
N MET A 333 4.43 -4.44 10.65
CA MET A 333 4.49 -4.98 12.01
C MET A 333 4.21 -6.48 11.94
N ILE A 334 5.24 -7.30 12.11
CA ILE A 334 5.17 -8.75 12.00
C ILE A 334 5.28 -9.33 13.40
N ARG A 335 4.28 -10.13 13.80
CA ARG A 335 4.27 -10.90 15.06
C ARG A 335 4.93 -10.15 16.22
N SER A 336 4.35 -9.03 16.64
CA SER A 336 4.86 -8.29 17.81
C SER A 336 4.81 -9.21 19.04
N GLY A 337 5.94 -9.86 19.34
CA GLY A 337 6.14 -10.67 20.54
C GLY A 337 6.28 -9.84 21.81
N GLU A 338 6.21 -8.52 21.70
CA GLU A 338 6.00 -7.61 22.82
C GLU A 338 4.51 -7.27 22.93
N LEU A 339 3.78 -8.12 23.65
CA LEU A 339 2.57 -7.75 24.38
C LEU A 339 2.55 -8.42 25.74
#